data_AF-A0A7C0W6L2-F1
#
_entry.id   AF-A0A7C0W6L2-F1
#
_cell.length_a   1.000
_cell.length_b   1.000
_cell.length_c   1.000
_cell.angle_alpha   90.00
_cell.angle_beta   90.00
_cell.angle_gamma   90.00
#
_symmetry.space_group_name_H-M   'P 1'
#
loop_
_entity.id
_entity.type
_entity.pdbx_description
1 polymer ?
#
loop_
_entity_poly.entity_id
_entity_poly.type
_entity_poly.pdbx_seq_one_letter_code
_entity_poly.pdbx_strand_id
1 'polypeptide(L)'
;MKSPHPVSEMITAPMARWAADLTFADLSEEAVRQAKRYLLDSLGCALGGYTQHDVKILLDVLEETAGSGPATVIGTGARVDAVSASLVNALMVRAMDYNDIYWQQDPSHPSDIIPGALALAERADG
;
A
#
# COMPACT_ATOMS: atom_id res chain seq x y z
N MET A 1 20.17 -37.77 -28.86
CA MET A 1 20.18 -36.46 -28.17
C MET A 1 18.72 -36.07 -27.95
N LYS A 2 18.21 -36.10 -26.71
CA LYS A 2 16.81 -35.73 -26.45
C LYS A 2 16.65 -34.23 -26.74
N SER A 3 15.64 -33.87 -27.52
CA SER A 3 15.23 -32.48 -27.74
C SER A 3 14.96 -31.80 -26.40
N PRO A 4 15.45 -30.57 -26.16
CA PRO A 4 15.16 -29.86 -24.92
C PRO A 4 13.65 -29.69 -24.78
N HIS A 5 13.12 -29.99 -23.60
CA HIS A 5 11.72 -29.71 -23.27
C HIS A 5 11.51 -28.19 -23.37
N PRO A 6 10.41 -27.71 -23.99
CA PRO A 6 10.11 -26.28 -24.02
C PRO A 6 9.95 -25.79 -22.59
N VAL A 7 10.77 -24.82 -22.19
CA VAL A 7 10.63 -24.16 -20.88
C VAL A 7 9.37 -23.31 -20.97
N SER A 8 8.29 -23.79 -20.36
CA SER A 8 7.09 -22.98 -20.14
C SER A 8 7.49 -21.72 -19.38
N GLU A 9 6.95 -20.58 -19.80
CA GLU A 9 7.17 -19.33 -19.09
C GLU A 9 6.71 -19.45 -17.63
N MET A 10 7.53 -18.97 -16.69
CA MET A 10 7.19 -18.89 -15.27
C MET A 10 6.07 -17.88 -15.08
N ILE A 11 5.06 -18.16 -14.25
CA ILE A 11 3.91 -17.27 -14.01
C ILE A 11 4.30 -15.87 -13.54
N THR A 12 5.46 -15.70 -12.92
CA THR A 12 5.99 -14.40 -12.50
C THR A 12 6.32 -13.48 -13.68
N ALA A 13 6.72 -14.03 -14.82
CA ALA A 13 7.10 -13.26 -16.00
C ALA A 13 5.92 -12.49 -16.63
N PRO A 14 4.75 -13.09 -16.92
CA PRO A 14 3.60 -12.35 -17.41
C PRO A 14 3.05 -11.35 -16.37
N MET A 15 3.09 -11.67 -15.07
CA MET A 15 2.66 -10.73 -14.01
C MET A 15 3.57 -9.50 -13.95
N ALA A 16 4.89 -9.69 -14.00
CA ALA A 16 5.85 -8.60 -13.99
C ALA A 16 5.72 -7.70 -15.22
N ARG A 17 5.54 -8.28 -16.42
CA ARG A 17 5.28 -7.51 -17.64
C ARG A 17 3.97 -6.72 -17.54
N TRP A 18 2.89 -7.37 -17.12
CA TRP A 18 1.61 -6.68 -16.92
C TRP A 18 1.75 -5.49 -15.98
N ALA A 19 2.42 -5.65 -14.84
CA ALA A 19 2.62 -4.57 -13.87
C ALA A 19 3.53 -3.45 -14.39
N ALA A 20 4.54 -3.77 -15.21
CA ALA A 20 5.48 -2.79 -15.77
C ALA A 20 4.90 -2.01 -16.96
N ASP A 21 4.05 -2.65 -17.76
CA ASP A 21 3.50 -2.09 -19.00
C ASP A 21 2.15 -1.38 -18.78
N LEU A 22 1.49 -1.60 -17.63
CA LEU A 22 0.18 -1.00 -17.31
C LEU A 22 0.27 0.53 -17.26
N THR A 23 -0.59 1.20 -18.01
CA THR A 23 -0.76 2.66 -17.96
C THR A 23 -2.14 3.03 -17.45
N PHE A 24 -2.32 4.30 -17.07
CA PHE A 24 -3.63 4.79 -16.63
C PHE A 24 -4.71 4.67 -17.73
N ALA A 25 -4.33 4.74 -19.01
CA ALA A 25 -5.25 4.62 -20.13
C ALA A 25 -5.83 3.21 -20.30
N ASP A 26 -5.16 2.20 -19.74
CA ASP A 26 -5.62 0.80 -19.75
C ASP A 26 -6.67 0.51 -18.68
N LEU A 27 -6.88 1.44 -17.73
CA LEU A 27 -7.81 1.28 -16.62
C LEU A 27 -9.25 1.61 -17.05
N SER A 28 -10.20 0.78 -16.63
CA SER A 28 -11.61 1.11 -16.78
C SER A 28 -12.01 2.25 -15.85
N GLU A 29 -13.00 3.05 -16.28
CA GLU A 29 -13.57 4.12 -15.43
C GLU A 29 -14.05 3.58 -14.09
N GLU A 30 -14.60 2.35 -14.09
CA GLU A 30 -15.06 1.68 -12.88
C GLU A 30 -13.91 1.36 -11.92
N ALA A 31 -12.79 0.83 -12.43
CA ALA A 31 -11.62 0.54 -11.59
C ALA A 31 -11.07 1.81 -10.94
N VAL A 32 -10.95 2.90 -11.72
CA VAL A 32 -10.52 4.21 -11.20
C VAL A 32 -11.50 4.73 -10.14
N ARG A 33 -12.81 4.60 -10.38
CA ARG A 33 -13.85 5.04 -9.44
C ARG A 33 -13.78 4.28 -8.13
N GLN A 34 -13.58 2.97 -8.16
CA GLN A 34 -13.46 2.16 -6.93
C GLN A 34 -12.13 2.43 -6.21
N ALA A 35 -11.01 2.55 -6.93
CA ALA A 35 -9.72 2.90 -6.33
C ALA A 35 -9.78 4.22 -5.53
N LYS A 36 -10.47 5.25 -6.06
CA LYS A 36 -10.71 6.51 -5.34
C LYS A 36 -11.54 6.34 -4.07
N ARG A 37 -12.53 5.42 -4.08
CA ARG A 37 -13.35 5.11 -2.90
C ARG A 37 -12.55 4.38 -1.84
N TYR A 38 -11.77 3.37 -2.23
CA TYR A 38 -10.88 2.67 -1.31
C TYR A 38 -9.82 3.61 -0.73
N LEU A 39 -9.25 4.52 -1.53
CA LEU A 39 -8.36 5.55 -1.01
C LEU A 39 -9.03 6.41 0.08
N LEU A 40 -10.25 6.89 -0.17
CA LEU A 40 -10.99 7.69 0.82
C LEU A 40 -11.32 6.88 2.07
N ASP A 41 -11.76 5.64 1.91
CA ASP A 41 -12.09 4.72 2.99
C ASP A 41 -10.87 4.41 3.87
N SER A 42 -9.72 4.09 3.25
CA SER A 42 -8.46 3.86 3.95
C SER A 42 -7.99 5.07 4.73
N LEU A 43 -8.14 6.29 4.19
CA LEU A 43 -7.83 7.51 4.95
C LEU A 43 -8.75 7.66 6.17
N GLY A 44 -10.04 7.33 6.04
CA GLY A 44 -10.97 7.29 7.17
C GLY A 44 -10.56 6.27 8.23
N CYS A 45 -10.18 5.06 7.81
CA CYS A 45 -9.68 4.02 8.70
C CYS A 45 -8.39 4.45 9.39
N ALA A 46 -7.44 5.04 8.67
CA ALA A 46 -6.19 5.53 9.25
C ALA A 46 -6.43 6.60 10.32
N LEU A 47 -7.33 7.55 10.08
CA LEU A 47 -7.68 8.58 11.07
C LEU A 47 -8.34 7.99 12.31
N GLY A 48 -9.21 6.97 12.17
CA GLY A 48 -9.77 6.26 13.31
C GLY A 48 -8.76 5.36 14.03
N GLY A 49 -7.82 4.79 13.28
CA GLY A 49 -6.74 3.94 13.78
C GLY A 49 -5.61 4.72 14.46
N TYR A 50 -5.45 6.00 14.15
CA TYR A 50 -4.38 6.87 14.65
C TYR A 50 -4.19 6.81 16.18
N THR A 51 -5.28 6.67 16.94
CA THR A 51 -5.23 6.67 18.41
C THR A 51 -5.07 5.28 19.04
N GLN A 52 -4.98 4.21 18.25
CA GLN A 52 -4.85 2.84 18.74
C GLN A 52 -3.49 2.62 19.45
N HIS A 53 -3.48 1.69 20.40
CA HIS A 53 -2.34 1.49 21.29
C HIS A 53 -1.08 1.00 20.55
N ASP A 54 -1.26 0.06 19.62
CA ASP A 54 -0.24 -0.46 18.73
C ASP A 54 0.34 0.61 17.79
N VAL A 55 -0.51 1.50 17.25
CA VAL A 55 -0.09 2.66 16.45
C VAL A 55 0.80 3.59 17.27
N LYS A 56 0.44 3.90 18.51
CA LYS A 56 1.26 4.74 19.40
C LYS A 56 2.63 4.12 19.67
N ILE A 57 2.67 2.81 19.96
CA ILE A 57 3.93 2.08 20.15
C ILE A 57 4.81 2.20 18.91
N LEU A 58 4.24 2.01 17.71
CA LEU A 58 5.02 2.12 16.48
C LEU A 58 5.51 3.55 16.22
N LEU A 59 4.70 4.56 16.52
CA LEU A 59 5.12 5.96 16.42
C LEU A 59 6.32 6.24 17.32
N ASP A 60 6.30 5.79 18.58
CA ASP A 60 7.42 5.94 19.52
C ASP A 60 8.70 5.26 18.99
N VAL A 61 8.58 4.04 18.44
CA VAL A 61 9.72 3.32 17.83
C VAL A 61 10.27 4.07 16.61
N LEU A 62 9.39 4.60 15.76
CA LEU A 62 9.81 5.31 14.55
C LEU A 62 10.38 6.69 14.83
N GLU A 63 10.05 7.34 15.95
CA GLU A 63 10.70 8.57 16.39
C GLU A 63 12.21 8.38 16.59
N GLU A 64 12.62 7.19 17.06
CA GLU A 64 14.03 6.86 17.28
C GLU A 64 14.75 6.28 16.04
N THR A 65 14.00 5.64 15.14
CA THR A 65 14.57 4.76 14.11
C THR A 65 14.32 5.19 12.67
N ALA A 66 13.29 6.00 12.41
CA ALA A 66 12.94 6.41 11.06
C ALA A 66 13.95 7.41 10.50
N GLY A 67 14.24 7.29 9.19
CA GLY A 67 15.01 8.30 8.49
C GLY A 67 14.15 9.54 8.21
N SER A 68 14.78 10.69 8.02
CA SER A 68 14.09 11.86 7.45
C SER A 68 13.75 11.61 5.99
N GLY A 69 12.59 12.09 5.53
CA GLY A 69 12.20 11.94 4.14
C GLY A 69 10.96 12.77 3.78
N PRO A 70 10.50 12.70 2.53
CA PRO A 70 9.37 13.50 2.05
C PRO A 70 8.00 12.90 2.43
N ALA A 71 7.94 11.64 2.85
CA ALA A 71 6.68 10.93 3.02
C ALA A 71 6.01 11.26 4.36
N THR A 72 4.72 11.54 4.31
CA THR A 72 3.92 12.04 5.42
C THR A 72 3.40 10.89 6.30
N VAL A 73 3.52 11.05 7.61
CA VAL A 73 2.79 10.22 8.58
C VAL A 73 1.41 10.82 8.81
N ILE A 74 0.37 10.03 8.52
CA ILE A 74 -1.03 10.49 8.59
C ILE A 74 -1.37 10.90 10.02
N GLY A 75 -1.99 12.07 10.18
CA GLY A 75 -2.48 12.56 11.47
C GLY A 75 -1.43 13.21 12.38
N THR A 76 -0.13 13.16 12.06
CA THR A 76 0.93 13.75 12.90
C THR A 76 1.56 15.02 12.33
N GLY A 77 1.51 15.19 10.99
CA GLY A 77 2.24 16.25 10.29
C GLY A 77 3.76 16.00 10.18
N ALA A 78 4.26 14.90 10.75
CA ALA A 78 5.64 14.48 10.59
C ALA A 78 5.90 13.95 9.18
N ARG A 79 7.16 14.06 8.73
CA ARG A 79 7.63 13.46 7.49
C ARG A 79 8.89 12.64 7.73
N VAL A 80 8.90 11.44 7.18
CA VAL A 80 9.96 10.44 7.35
C VAL A 80 10.25 9.75 6.01
N ASP A 81 11.20 8.82 6.01
CA ASP A 81 11.47 7.99 4.84
C ASP A 81 10.23 7.20 4.40
N ALA A 82 10.14 6.90 3.11
CA ALA A 82 8.94 6.28 2.54
C ALA A 82 8.62 4.90 3.13
N VAL A 83 9.61 4.14 3.60
CA VAL A 83 9.39 2.82 4.19
C VAL A 83 8.73 2.97 5.56
N SER A 84 9.26 3.83 6.41
CA SER A 84 8.71 4.11 7.75
C SER A 84 7.31 4.72 7.67
N ALA A 85 7.09 5.68 6.77
CA ALA A 85 5.77 6.27 6.55
C ALA A 85 4.75 5.23 6.07
N SER A 86 5.15 4.37 5.11
CA SER A 86 4.28 3.29 4.62
C SER A 86 3.87 2.35 5.76
N LEU A 87 4.83 1.93 6.59
CA LEU A 87 4.59 0.98 7.67
C LEU A 87 3.58 1.51 8.69
N VAL A 88 3.80 2.72 9.21
CA VAL A 88 2.92 3.27 10.24
C VAL A 88 1.54 3.62 9.69
N ASN A 89 1.47 4.16 8.46
CA ASN A 89 0.19 4.47 7.83
C ASN A 89 -0.59 3.18 7.51
N ALA A 90 0.08 2.09 7.09
CA ALA A 90 -0.56 0.78 6.92
C ALA A 90 -1.09 0.21 8.23
N LEU A 91 -0.32 0.31 9.31
CA LEU A 91 -0.81 -0.07 10.63
C LEU A 91 -2.06 0.74 11.01
N MET A 92 -2.06 2.06 10.81
CA MET A 92 -3.22 2.90 11.09
C MET A 92 -4.46 2.48 10.29
N VAL A 93 -4.32 2.18 8.99
CA VAL A 93 -5.42 1.70 8.15
C VAL A 93 -6.00 0.40 8.72
N ARG A 94 -5.13 -0.52 9.14
CA ARG A 94 -5.52 -1.88 9.51
C ARG A 94 -5.88 -2.09 10.98
N ALA A 95 -5.46 -1.20 11.88
CA ALA A 95 -5.49 -1.40 13.33
C ALA A 95 -6.88 -1.74 13.90
N MET A 96 -7.95 -1.19 13.31
CA MET A 96 -9.32 -1.42 13.78
C MET A 96 -10.08 -2.50 13.01
N ASP A 97 -9.49 -3.07 11.95
CA ASP A 97 -10.14 -4.05 11.08
C ASP A 97 -11.43 -3.53 10.40
N TYR A 98 -11.43 -2.24 10.03
CA TYR A 98 -12.57 -1.55 9.39
C TYR A 98 -12.36 -1.28 7.91
N ASN A 99 -11.15 -1.52 7.39
CA ASN A 99 -10.84 -1.32 5.99
C ASN A 99 -11.46 -2.42 5.11
N ASP A 100 -11.41 -2.21 3.80
CA ASP A 100 -12.05 -3.06 2.80
C ASP A 100 -11.77 -4.56 2.96
N ILE A 101 -12.67 -5.39 2.42
CA ILE A 101 -12.46 -6.84 2.38
C ILE A 101 -12.78 -7.39 1.00
N TYR A 102 -11.89 -8.25 0.51
CA TYR A 102 -12.08 -9.00 -0.72
C TYR A 102 -12.45 -10.45 -0.37
N TRP A 103 -13.72 -10.79 -0.54
CA TRP A 103 -14.27 -12.07 -0.10
C TRP A 103 -14.32 -13.11 -1.23
N GLN A 104 -13.17 -13.70 -1.55
CA GLN A 104 -13.06 -14.81 -2.51
C GLN A 104 -12.48 -16.07 -1.84
N GLN A 105 -11.80 -16.94 -2.59
CA GLN A 105 -11.24 -18.19 -2.06
C GLN A 105 -10.28 -17.95 -0.88
N ASP A 106 -9.44 -16.92 -0.97
CA ASP A 106 -8.61 -16.42 0.12
C ASP A 106 -9.02 -14.97 0.47
N PRO A 107 -9.74 -14.76 1.58
CA PRO A 107 -10.12 -13.43 2.02
C PRO A 107 -8.90 -12.56 2.36
N SER A 108 -8.93 -11.29 1.95
CA SER A 108 -7.86 -10.33 2.23
C SER A 108 -8.38 -8.90 2.34
N HIS A 109 -7.50 -7.98 2.74
CA HIS A 109 -7.74 -6.53 2.78
C HIS A 109 -6.84 -5.82 1.76
N PRO A 110 -7.22 -5.75 0.47
CA PRO A 110 -6.36 -5.21 -0.57
C PRO A 110 -5.95 -3.75 -0.36
N SER A 111 -6.74 -2.96 0.38
CA SER A 111 -6.41 -1.57 0.69
C SER A 111 -5.14 -1.39 1.51
N ASP A 112 -4.60 -2.46 2.12
CA ASP A 112 -3.31 -2.44 2.83
C ASP A 112 -2.15 -1.95 1.95
N ILE A 113 -2.29 -2.02 0.62
CA ILE A 113 -1.27 -1.51 -0.34
C ILE A 113 -1.25 0.03 -0.46
N ILE A 114 -2.35 0.71 -0.11
CA ILE A 114 -2.54 2.14 -0.39
C ILE A 114 -1.49 3.02 0.30
N PRO A 115 -1.18 2.80 1.59
CA PRO A 115 -0.13 3.58 2.27
C PRO A 115 1.25 3.48 1.61
N GLY A 116 1.59 2.29 1.10
CA GLY A 116 2.83 2.07 0.34
C GLY A 116 2.87 2.89 -0.95
N ALA A 117 1.77 2.89 -1.71
CA ALA A 117 1.66 3.68 -2.93
C ALA A 117 1.73 5.19 -2.66
N LEU A 118 1.06 5.69 -1.60
CA LEU A 118 1.07 7.10 -1.24
C LEU A 118 2.46 7.59 -0.83
N ALA A 119 3.17 6.85 0.02
CA ALA A 119 4.50 7.24 0.48
C ALA A 119 5.52 7.27 -0.69
N LEU A 120 5.41 6.35 -1.65
CA LEU A 120 6.24 6.35 -2.85
C LEU A 120 5.88 7.49 -3.81
N ALA A 121 4.59 7.85 -3.92
CA ALA A 121 4.17 9.01 -4.71
C ALA A 121 4.76 10.30 -4.14
N GLU A 122 4.66 10.54 -2.83
CA GLU A 122 5.28 11.70 -2.18
C GLU A 122 6.81 11.72 -2.33
N ARG A 123 7.44 10.55 -2.33
CA ARG A 123 8.88 10.43 -2.58
C ARG A 123 9.27 10.77 -4.02
N ALA A 124 8.42 10.47 -5.00
CA ALA A 124 8.67 10.74 -6.41
C ALA A 124 8.37 12.19 -6.81
N ASP A 125 7.42 12.84 -6.14
CA ASP A 125 7.04 14.25 -6.36
C ASP A 125 7.91 15.26 -5.58
N GLY A 126 8.72 14.78 -4.64
CA GLY A 126 9.57 15.60 -3.74
C GLY A 126 10.95 15.96 -4.28
#